data_AF-X1T2Z2-F1
#
_entry.id   AF-X1T2Z2-F1
#
_cell.length_a   1.000
_cell.length_b   1.000
_cell.length_c   1.000
_cell.angle_alpha   90.00
_cell.angle_beta   90.00
_cell.angle_gamma   90.00
#
_symmetry.space_group_name_H-M   'P 1'
#
loop_
_entity.id
_entity.type
_entity.pdbx_description
1 polymer ?
#
loop_
_entity_poly.entity_id
_entity_poly.type
_entity_poly.pdbx_seq_one_letter_code
_entity_poly.pdbx_strand_id
1 'polypeptide(L)'
;MAKLVKDFLINVLEEPHIVTSLVFASIVHDIGHAAWGHAGELFMEYRGISLDHADLSARLVTGDSELTKYFVGYDLPLVSQVLNEDERILVSKLILGRPPVLPKLKPDEEIGREEKNMRYLAQMINSRALDFDRLEYLIRDAFYTTTAASFFRLKDVFESLI
;
A
#
# COMPACT_ATOMS: atom_id res chain seq x y z
N MET A 1 19.10 -0.45 -12.85
CA MET A 1 19.43 0.08 -11.51
C MET A 1 19.49 1.60 -11.52
N ALA A 2 20.51 2.22 -12.14
CA ALA A 2 20.67 3.68 -12.16
C ALA A 2 19.45 4.47 -12.66
N LYS A 3 18.70 3.93 -13.63
CA LYS A 3 17.44 4.54 -14.08
C LYS A 3 16.34 4.49 -13.00
N LEU A 4 16.18 3.38 -12.28
CA LEU A 4 15.15 3.21 -11.26
C LEU A 4 15.40 4.11 -10.05
N VAL A 5 16.65 4.22 -9.61
CA VAL A 5 17.06 5.13 -8.52
C VAL A 5 16.92 6.58 -8.94
N LYS A 6 17.31 6.91 -10.18
CA LYS A 6 17.08 8.24 -10.75
C LYS A 6 15.59 8.56 -10.86
N ASP A 7 14.76 7.64 -11.33
CA ASP A 7 13.31 7.79 -11.44
C ASP A 7 12.65 7.89 -10.04
N PHE A 8 13.15 7.16 -9.03
CA PHE A 8 12.74 7.30 -7.64
C PHE A 8 13.10 8.67 -7.07
N LEU A 9 14.36 9.10 -7.23
CA LEU A 9 14.81 10.42 -6.77
C LEU A 9 14.09 11.55 -7.51
N ILE A 10 13.84 11.41 -8.82
CA ILE A 10 13.06 12.36 -9.63
C ILE A 10 11.62 12.41 -9.12
N ASN A 11 10.94 11.28 -8.94
CA ASN A 11 9.56 11.29 -8.43
C ASN A 11 9.50 11.78 -6.99
N VAL A 12 10.55 11.58 -6.20
CA VAL A 12 10.67 12.16 -4.86
C VAL A 12 10.84 13.68 -4.86
N LEU A 13 11.55 14.20 -5.86
CA LEU A 13 11.91 15.62 -5.94
C LEU A 13 10.93 16.44 -6.81
N GLU A 14 10.26 15.82 -7.78
CA GLU A 14 9.40 16.47 -8.79
C GLU A 14 7.90 16.26 -8.52
N GLU A 15 7.48 15.16 -7.86
CA GLU A 15 6.08 14.86 -7.58
C GLU A 15 5.81 14.54 -6.08
N PRO A 16 5.90 15.54 -5.19
CA PRO A 16 5.82 15.33 -3.73
C PRO A 16 4.51 14.68 -3.25
N HIS A 17 3.43 14.87 -4.00
CA HIS A 17 2.13 14.25 -3.71
C HIS A 17 2.13 12.72 -3.92
N ILE A 18 2.89 12.20 -4.88
CA ILE A 18 3.03 10.75 -5.10
C ILE A 18 3.82 10.12 -3.96
N VAL A 19 4.91 10.75 -3.50
CA VAL A 19 5.66 10.26 -2.33
C VAL A 19 4.80 10.28 -1.08
N THR A 20 4.09 11.37 -0.85
CA THR A 20 3.19 11.49 0.30
C THR A 20 2.15 10.37 0.26
N SER A 21 1.55 10.10 -0.91
CA SER A 21 0.63 8.98 -1.10
C SER A 21 1.29 7.62 -0.87
N LEU A 22 2.54 7.43 -1.31
CA LEU A 22 3.29 6.18 -1.08
C LEU A 22 3.57 5.93 0.41
N VAL A 23 4.05 6.95 1.11
CA VAL A 23 4.30 6.86 2.56
C VAL A 23 2.99 6.64 3.30
N PHE A 24 1.94 7.38 2.96
CA PHE A 24 0.64 7.21 3.58
C PHE A 24 0.08 5.81 3.33
N ALA A 25 0.17 5.29 2.10
CA ALA A 25 -0.19 3.92 1.78
C ALA A 25 0.59 2.90 2.62
N SER A 26 1.90 3.11 2.83
CA SER A 26 2.70 2.21 3.69
C SER A 26 2.21 2.18 5.14
N ILE A 27 1.66 3.28 5.65
CA ILE A 27 1.11 3.35 7.01
C ILE A 27 -0.26 2.65 7.08
N VAL A 28 -1.09 2.80 6.05
CA VAL A 28 -2.50 2.40 6.11
C VAL A 28 -2.87 1.14 5.32
N HIS A 29 -1.91 0.44 4.72
CA HIS A 29 -2.21 -0.73 3.86
C HIS A 29 -2.93 -1.88 4.58
N ASP A 30 -2.75 -2.01 5.90
CA ASP A 30 -3.28 -3.11 6.72
C ASP A 30 -4.46 -2.72 7.63
N ILE A 31 -5.03 -1.51 7.48
CA ILE A 31 -6.15 -1.06 8.34
C ILE A 31 -7.45 -1.86 8.12
N GLY A 32 -7.56 -2.58 7.02
CA GLY A 32 -8.69 -3.42 6.62
C GLY A 32 -8.64 -4.85 7.14
N HIS A 33 -7.62 -5.24 7.91
CA HIS A 33 -7.55 -6.60 8.44
C HIS A 33 -8.73 -6.95 9.34
N ALA A 34 -9.17 -8.20 9.23
CA ALA A 34 -10.11 -8.78 10.18
C ALA A 34 -9.47 -8.92 11.58
N ALA A 35 -10.30 -9.17 12.59
CA ALA A 35 -9.80 -9.56 13.90
C ALA A 35 -8.88 -10.79 13.76
N TRP A 36 -7.71 -10.75 14.39
CA TRP A 36 -6.64 -11.76 14.25
C TRP A 36 -6.01 -11.85 12.85
N GLY A 37 -6.10 -10.81 12.01
CA GLY A 37 -5.44 -10.72 10.70
C GLY A 37 -5.94 -11.80 9.73
N HIS A 38 -5.01 -12.46 9.03
CA HIS A 38 -5.32 -13.54 8.08
C HIS A 38 -6.09 -14.72 8.71
N ALA A 39 -5.94 -14.97 10.02
CA ALA A 39 -6.73 -16.00 10.68
C ALA A 39 -8.23 -15.64 10.69
N GLY A 40 -8.55 -14.35 10.86
CA GLY A 40 -9.91 -13.83 10.76
C GLY A 40 -10.48 -13.88 9.34
N GLU A 41 -9.66 -13.55 8.34
CA GLU A 41 -10.03 -13.67 6.92
C GLU A 41 -10.39 -15.11 6.58
N LEU A 42 -9.53 -16.06 6.94
CA LEU A 42 -9.77 -17.48 6.73
C LEU A 42 -11.03 -17.97 7.47
N PHE A 43 -11.25 -17.51 8.70
CA PHE A 43 -12.45 -17.82 9.46
C PHE A 43 -13.72 -17.34 8.75
N MET A 44 -13.71 -16.12 8.20
CA MET A 44 -14.84 -15.58 7.42
C MET A 44 -15.04 -16.33 6.10
N GLU A 45 -13.96 -16.72 5.43
CA GLU A 45 -14.03 -17.53 4.21
C GLU A 45 -14.73 -18.87 4.47
N TYR A 46 -14.41 -19.55 5.58
CA TYR A 46 -15.12 -20.77 6.01
C TYR A 46 -16.62 -20.56 6.28
N ARG A 47 -17.05 -19.31 6.52
CA ARG A 47 -18.46 -18.94 6.71
C ARG A 47 -19.13 -18.51 5.39
N GLY A 48 -18.42 -18.61 4.27
CA GLY A 48 -18.92 -18.23 2.94
C GLY A 48 -18.79 -16.73 2.66
N ILE A 49 -17.97 -16.00 3.44
CA ILE A 49 -17.73 -14.57 3.26
C ILE A 49 -16.26 -14.40 2.86
N SER A 50 -16.02 -14.06 1.59
CA SER A 50 -14.67 -13.70 1.14
C SER A 50 -14.34 -12.29 1.63
N LEU A 51 -13.26 -12.17 2.38
CA LEU A 51 -12.70 -10.90 2.82
C LEU A 51 -11.28 -10.77 2.29
N ASP A 52 -11.00 -9.64 1.64
CA ASP A 52 -9.67 -9.24 1.23
C ASP A 52 -9.34 -7.96 2.02
N HIS A 53 -8.36 -8.04 2.93
CA HIS A 53 -7.99 -6.88 3.74
C HIS A 53 -7.50 -5.72 2.88
N ALA A 54 -6.84 -5.98 1.75
CA ALA A 54 -6.36 -4.91 0.87
C ALA A 54 -7.53 -4.15 0.22
N ASP A 55 -8.60 -4.87 -0.16
CA ASP A 55 -9.85 -4.25 -0.63
C ASP A 55 -10.51 -3.42 0.48
N LEU A 56 -10.62 -3.97 1.69
CA LEU A 56 -11.20 -3.26 2.84
C LEU A 56 -10.38 -2.01 3.20
N SER A 57 -9.05 -2.10 3.21
CA SER A 57 -8.15 -0.96 3.42
C SER A 57 -8.37 0.12 2.37
N ALA A 58 -8.42 -0.24 1.09
CA ALA A 58 -8.68 0.69 -0.01
C ALA A 58 -10.06 1.36 0.11
N ARG A 59 -11.08 0.63 0.56
CA ARG A 59 -12.43 1.14 0.80
C ARG A 59 -12.50 2.08 2.00
N LEU A 60 -11.77 1.80 3.08
CA LEU A 60 -11.63 2.70 4.22
C LEU A 60 -10.93 4.01 3.84
N VAL A 61 -9.86 3.94 3.05
CA VAL A 61 -9.14 5.11 2.51
C VAL A 61 -10.05 5.97 1.63
N THR A 62 -10.87 5.36 0.79
CA THR A 62 -11.82 6.06 -0.09
C THR A 62 -13.10 6.52 0.63
N GLY A 63 -13.29 6.13 1.89
CA GLY A 63 -14.38 6.62 2.73
C GLY A 63 -15.71 5.89 2.52
N ASP A 64 -15.69 4.61 2.12
CA ASP A 64 -16.90 3.80 1.95
C ASP A 64 -17.83 3.88 3.19
N SER A 65 -19.06 4.36 2.98
CA SER A 65 -20.05 4.56 4.05
C SER A 65 -20.46 3.25 4.75
N GLU A 66 -20.39 2.11 4.06
CA GLU A 66 -20.71 0.81 4.66
C GLU A 66 -19.68 0.38 5.71
N LEU A 67 -18.46 0.91 5.63
CA LEU A 67 -17.39 0.65 6.60
C LEU A 67 -17.26 1.80 7.60
N THR A 68 -17.26 3.03 7.11
CA THR A 68 -17.03 4.23 7.95
C THR A 68 -18.14 4.46 8.98
N LYS A 69 -19.35 3.92 8.76
CA LYS A 69 -20.45 3.97 9.74
C LYS A 69 -20.09 3.38 11.11
N TYR A 70 -19.17 2.41 11.17
CA TYR A 70 -18.75 1.80 12.43
C TYR A 70 -17.78 2.66 13.25
N PHE A 71 -17.28 3.75 12.66
CA PHE A 71 -16.37 4.70 13.30
C PHE A 71 -17.08 6.01 13.69
N VAL A 72 -18.39 6.09 13.50
CA VAL A 72 -19.20 7.25 13.93
C VAL A 72 -19.16 7.34 15.46
N GLY A 73 -18.74 8.50 15.97
CA GLY A 73 -18.65 8.78 17.41
C GLY A 73 -17.26 8.64 18.02
N TYR A 74 -16.24 8.30 17.23
CA TYR A 74 -14.85 8.44 17.64
C TYR A 74 -14.39 9.89 17.45
N ASP A 75 -13.63 10.43 18.43
CA ASP A 75 -13.08 11.80 18.40
C ASP A 75 -11.84 11.97 17.48
N LEU A 76 -11.69 11.08 16.50
CA LEU A 76 -10.57 11.08 15.56
C LEU A 76 -11.09 11.17 14.12
N PRO A 77 -10.39 11.87 13.22
CA PRO A 77 -10.77 11.91 11.82
C PRO A 77 -10.66 10.51 11.19
N LEU A 78 -11.57 10.22 10.28
CA LEU A 78 -11.47 9.07 9.39
C LEU A 78 -10.25 9.25 8.47
N VAL A 79 -9.66 8.13 8.00
CA VAL A 79 -8.54 8.16 7.06
C VAL A 79 -8.87 8.98 5.82
N SER A 80 -10.08 8.82 5.28
CA SER A 80 -10.57 9.62 4.15
C SER A 80 -10.61 11.12 4.45
N GLN A 81 -10.84 11.54 5.69
CA GLN A 81 -10.90 12.97 6.06
C GLN A 81 -9.52 13.63 6.16
N VAL A 82 -8.45 12.84 6.27
CA VAL A 82 -7.06 13.35 6.33
C VAL A 82 -6.50 13.59 4.92
N LEU A 83 -6.97 12.85 3.92
CA LEU A 83 -6.51 12.91 2.53
C LEU A 83 -7.47 13.74 1.67
N ASN A 84 -6.92 14.44 0.67
CA ASN A 84 -7.73 15.02 -0.41
C ASN A 84 -8.21 13.94 -1.38
N GLU A 85 -9.13 14.28 -2.29
CA GLU A 85 -9.77 13.30 -3.17
C GLU A 85 -8.77 12.57 -4.09
N ASP A 86 -7.82 13.29 -4.69
CA ASP A 86 -6.80 12.69 -5.55
C ASP A 86 -5.91 11.74 -4.74
N GLU A 87 -5.49 12.14 -3.53
CA GLU A 87 -4.68 11.30 -2.64
C GLU A 87 -5.41 10.01 -2.25
N ARG A 88 -6.72 10.05 -1.96
CA ARG A 88 -7.51 8.84 -1.66
C ARG A 88 -7.47 7.85 -2.83
N ILE A 89 -7.56 8.35 -4.06
CA ILE A 89 -7.48 7.52 -5.28
C ILE A 89 -6.08 6.94 -5.44
N LEU A 90 -5.03 7.74 -5.24
CA LEU A 90 -3.65 7.27 -5.37
C LEU A 90 -3.29 6.23 -4.30
N VAL A 91 -3.61 6.50 -3.04
CA VAL A 91 -3.36 5.61 -1.89
C VAL A 91 -4.11 4.29 -2.07
N SER A 92 -5.40 4.32 -2.43
CA SER A 92 -6.18 3.10 -2.65
C SER A 92 -5.61 2.25 -3.81
N LYS A 93 -5.17 2.88 -4.90
CA LYS A 93 -4.48 2.15 -5.99
C LYS A 93 -3.20 1.47 -5.51
N LEU A 94 -2.36 2.17 -4.74
CA LEU A 94 -1.12 1.61 -4.20
C LEU A 94 -1.35 0.38 -3.32
N ILE A 95 -2.33 0.45 -2.40
CA ILE A 95 -2.71 -0.67 -1.52
C ILE A 95 -3.13 -1.90 -2.33
N LEU A 96 -3.89 -1.68 -3.41
CA LEU A 96 -4.34 -2.73 -4.33
C LEU A 96 -3.25 -3.23 -5.30
N GLY A 97 -2.00 -2.78 -5.15
CA GLY A 97 -0.89 -3.14 -6.04
C GLY A 97 -1.04 -2.56 -7.46
N ARG A 98 -1.79 -1.47 -7.62
CA ARG A 98 -2.03 -0.78 -8.89
C ARG A 98 -1.20 0.51 -8.99
N PRO A 99 -0.69 0.85 -10.19
CA PRO A 99 0.09 2.09 -10.37
C PRO A 99 -0.71 3.34 -9.95
N PRO A 100 -0.09 4.30 -9.24
CA PRO A 100 -0.75 5.51 -8.74
C PRO A 100 -0.95 6.56 -9.86
N VAL A 101 -1.76 6.23 -10.86
CA VAL A 101 -2.10 7.16 -11.95
C VAL A 101 -3.52 7.66 -11.76
N LEU A 102 -3.74 8.97 -11.66
CA LEU A 102 -5.09 9.53 -11.59
C LEU A 102 -5.83 9.27 -12.92
N PRO A 103 -7.13 8.95 -12.88
CA PRO A 103 -7.95 8.86 -14.09
C PRO A 103 -8.09 10.27 -14.70
N LYS A 104 -7.19 10.62 -15.63
CA LYS A 104 -7.20 11.87 -16.39
C LYS A 104 -7.91 11.66 -17.73
N LEU A 105 -8.39 12.76 -18.35
CA LEU A 105 -8.92 12.79 -19.72
C LEU A 105 -7.83 12.59 -20.80
N LYS A 106 -6.87 11.71 -20.57
CA LYS A 106 -5.80 11.38 -21.51
C LYS A 106 -6.23 10.23 -22.43
N PRO A 107 -5.65 10.11 -23.64
CA PRO A 107 -5.80 8.90 -24.45
C PRO A 107 -5.33 7.65 -23.69
N ASP A 108 -5.99 6.51 -23.92
CA ASP A 108 -5.69 5.24 -23.23
C ASP A 108 -4.21 4.81 -23.37
N GLU A 109 -3.58 5.07 -24.52
CA GLU A 109 -2.17 4.75 -24.76
C GLU A 109 -1.21 5.53 -23.85
N GLU A 110 -1.53 6.79 -23.54
CA GLU A 110 -0.72 7.61 -22.63
C GLU A 110 -0.86 7.13 -21.19
N ILE A 111 -2.09 6.78 -20.78
CA ILE A 111 -2.38 6.22 -19.45
C ILE A 111 -1.61 4.92 -19.28
N GLY A 112 -1.66 4.01 -20.26
CA GLY A 112 -0.93 2.74 -20.20
C GLY A 112 0.59 2.91 -20.10
N ARG A 113 1.15 3.94 -20.75
CA ARG A 113 2.58 4.28 -20.64
C ARG A 113 2.94 4.82 -19.26
N GLU A 114 2.11 5.70 -18.70
CA GLU A 114 2.28 6.27 -17.36
C GLU A 114 2.18 5.18 -16.29
N GLU A 115 1.16 4.33 -16.37
CA GLU A 115 0.98 3.17 -15.49
C GLU A 115 2.17 2.22 -15.54
N LYS A 116 2.72 1.95 -16.74
CA LYS A 116 3.92 1.12 -16.88
C LYS A 116 5.13 1.76 -16.19
N ASN A 117 5.30 3.07 -16.32
CA ASN A 117 6.42 3.79 -15.69
C ASN A 117 6.28 3.85 -14.17
N MET A 118 5.06 3.95 -13.64
CA MET A 118 4.80 4.08 -12.20
C MET A 118 4.54 2.75 -11.48
N ARG A 119 4.52 1.63 -12.21
CA ARG A 119 4.22 0.29 -11.64
C ARG A 119 5.12 -0.10 -10.48
N TYR A 120 6.38 0.31 -10.50
CA TYR A 120 7.33 -0.01 -9.44
C TYR A 120 6.91 0.58 -8.08
N LEU A 121 6.17 1.70 -8.06
CA LEU A 121 5.68 2.31 -6.82
C LEU A 121 4.65 1.43 -6.12
N ALA A 122 3.74 0.83 -6.89
CA ALA A 122 2.76 -0.11 -6.34
C ALA A 122 3.44 -1.39 -5.83
N GLN A 123 4.48 -1.86 -6.53
CA GLN A 123 5.29 -3.00 -6.11
C GLN A 123 6.08 -2.76 -4.82
N MET A 124 6.24 -1.52 -4.37
CA MET A 124 6.85 -1.23 -3.07
C MET A 124 5.90 -1.53 -1.90
N ILE A 125 4.58 -1.46 -2.14
CA ILE A 125 3.54 -1.69 -1.12
C ILE A 125 3.00 -3.11 -1.22
N ASN A 126 2.55 -3.50 -2.42
CA ASN A 126 1.92 -4.79 -2.66
C ASN A 126 2.44 -5.39 -3.96
N SER A 127 3.33 -6.35 -3.81
CA SER A 127 3.95 -7.12 -4.89
C SER A 127 3.73 -8.62 -4.67
N ARG A 128 3.96 -9.41 -5.71
CA ARG A 128 3.84 -10.88 -5.63
C ARG A 128 5.07 -11.55 -5.02
N ALA A 129 6.23 -10.90 -5.08
CA ALA A 129 7.51 -11.54 -4.76
C ALA A 129 8.18 -10.93 -3.53
N LEU A 130 8.38 -9.62 -3.54
CA LEU A 130 9.02 -8.87 -2.46
C LEU A 130 8.51 -7.43 -2.47
N ASP A 131 8.11 -6.93 -1.31
CA ASP A 131 7.72 -5.54 -1.03
C ASP A 131 8.19 -5.15 0.38
N PHE A 132 8.01 -3.88 0.73
CA PHE A 132 8.48 -3.37 2.02
C PHE A 132 7.63 -3.86 3.19
N ASP A 133 6.36 -4.18 2.97
CA ASP A 133 5.53 -4.85 3.99
C ASP A 133 6.14 -6.20 4.39
N ARG A 134 6.37 -7.09 3.42
CA ARG A 134 6.99 -8.41 3.72
C ARG A 134 8.37 -8.30 4.36
N LEU A 135 9.20 -7.38 3.88
CA LEU A 135 10.51 -7.15 4.48
C LEU A 135 10.40 -6.72 5.94
N GLU A 136 9.46 -5.85 6.25
CA GLU A 136 9.28 -5.33 7.60
C GLU A 136 8.77 -6.42 8.55
N TYR A 137 7.69 -7.14 8.19
CA TYR A 137 7.15 -8.14 9.11
C TYR A 137 8.11 -9.32 9.27
N LEU A 138 8.90 -9.69 8.25
CA LEU A 138 9.90 -10.76 8.40
C LEU A 138 10.95 -10.42 9.46
N ILE A 139 11.41 -9.16 9.50
CA ILE A 139 12.39 -8.69 10.49
C ILE A 139 11.74 -8.62 11.87
N ARG A 140 10.53 -8.06 11.94
CA ARG A 140 9.76 -7.92 13.17
C ARG A 140 9.41 -9.27 13.80
N ASP A 141 8.89 -10.19 13.00
CA ASP A 141 8.50 -11.52 13.46
C ASP A 141 9.71 -12.37 13.82
N ALA A 142 10.83 -12.25 13.08
CA ALA A 142 12.08 -12.90 13.48
C ALA A 142 12.53 -12.45 14.87
N PHE A 143 12.42 -11.15 15.17
CA PHE A 143 12.72 -10.60 16.48
C PHE A 143 11.79 -11.18 17.57
N TYR A 144 10.48 -11.17 17.36
CA TYR A 144 9.51 -11.65 18.36
C TYR A 144 9.50 -13.17 18.55
N THR A 145 9.79 -13.94 17.50
CA THR A 145 9.80 -15.41 17.54
C THR A 145 11.16 -15.98 17.86
N THR A 146 12.20 -15.15 17.97
CA THR A 146 13.60 -15.56 18.16
C THR A 146 14.11 -16.50 17.05
N THR A 147 13.50 -16.43 15.86
CA THR A 147 13.91 -17.25 14.72
C THR A 147 14.99 -16.56 13.90
N ALA A 148 15.85 -17.37 13.27
CA ALA A 148 17.00 -16.90 12.50
C ALA A 148 16.65 -16.18 11.18
N ALA A 149 15.37 -15.92 10.87
CA ALA A 149 14.96 -15.15 9.70
C ALA A 149 15.51 -13.69 9.72
N SER A 150 16.06 -13.25 10.85
CA SER A 150 16.77 -11.99 11.04
C SER A 150 18.04 -11.81 10.19
N PHE A 151 18.44 -12.80 9.37
CA PHE A 151 19.58 -12.67 8.46
C PHE A 151 19.29 -11.81 7.21
N PHE A 152 18.04 -11.45 6.95
CA PHE A 152 17.71 -10.44 5.94
C PHE A 152 18.20 -9.05 6.41
N ARG A 153 19.34 -8.61 5.88
CA ARG A 153 19.84 -7.27 6.13
C ARG A 153 19.23 -6.31 5.13
N LEU A 154 18.34 -5.43 5.58
CA LEU A 154 17.80 -4.33 4.77
C LEU A 154 18.91 -3.57 4.04
N LYS A 155 20.05 -3.38 4.70
CA LYS A 155 21.25 -2.78 4.13
C LYS A 155 21.64 -3.43 2.80
N ASP A 156 21.68 -4.75 2.71
CA ASP A 156 22.09 -5.47 1.50
C ASP A 156 21.08 -5.25 0.36
N VAL A 157 19.78 -5.17 0.70
CA VAL A 157 18.72 -4.86 -0.28
C VAL A 157 18.90 -3.44 -0.81
N PHE A 158 19.07 -2.45 0.07
CA PHE A 158 19.28 -1.06 -0.35
C PHE A 158 20.58 -0.88 -1.14
N GLU A 159 21.68 -1.51 -0.73
CA GLU A 159 22.94 -1.49 -1.47
C GLU A 159 22.85 -2.16 -2.85
N SER A 160 21.98 -3.16 -3.01
CA SER A 160 21.74 -3.79 -4.32
C SER A 160 20.85 -2.96 -5.26
N LEU A 161 20.14 -1.95 -4.73
CA LEU A 161 19.26 -1.09 -5.51
C LEU A 161 19.98 0.14 -6.09
N ILE A 162 21.08 0.58 -5.46
CA ILE A 162 21.93 1.72 -5.84
C ILE A 162 22.95 1.30 -6.90
#